data_AF-Q822U7-F1
#
_entry.id   AF-Q822U7-F1
#
_cell.length_a   1.000
_cell.length_b   1.000
_cell.length_c   1.000
_cell.angle_alpha   90.00
_cell.angle_beta   90.00
_cell.angle_gamma   90.00
#
_symmetry.space_group_name_H-M   'P 1'
#
loop_
_entity.id
_entity.type
_entity.pdbx_description
1 polymer ?
#
loop_
_entity_poly.entity_id
_entity_poly.type
_entity_poly.pdbx_seq_one_letter_code
_entity_poly.pdbx_strand_id
1 'polypeptide(L)'
;MACFIYKYKNNTEFFCDNQNACWLFKQGFIRSDTQLLPYTLDWEIDITHTDEIKELIIRCVPIVGSILGFGKIYSLWSTRDPTDRYKDILFHTLSGVLETLGLGIVALSLKIIKTTIFYFFEFLECLMYAIISIILPDSPAAERFVLI
;
A
#
# COMPACT_ATOMS: atom_id res chain seq x y z
N MET A 1 13.95 10.59 -25.78
CA MET A 1 13.04 10.14 -24.70
C MET A 1 13.39 10.96 -23.47
N ALA A 2 12.54 11.91 -23.04
CA ALA A 2 12.83 12.70 -21.84
C ALA A 2 12.74 11.79 -20.61
N CYS A 3 13.75 11.82 -19.74
CA CYS A 3 13.73 11.08 -18.49
C CYS A 3 12.62 11.65 -17.60
N PHE A 4 11.67 10.83 -17.16
CA PHE A 4 10.56 11.28 -16.32
C PHE A 4 10.93 11.39 -14.84
N ILE A 5 12.09 10.84 -14.43
CA ILE A 5 12.52 10.79 -13.03
C ILE A 5 12.76 12.22 -12.53
N TYR A 6 12.16 12.56 -11.40
CA TYR A 6 12.26 13.88 -10.76
C TYR A 6 11.88 15.04 -11.69
N LYS A 7 10.92 14.82 -12.60
CA LYS A 7 10.31 15.85 -13.44
C LYS A 7 9.64 16.95 -12.61
N TYR A 8 8.96 16.57 -11.53
CA TYR A 8 8.17 17.45 -10.67
C TYR A 8 8.86 17.69 -9.32
N LYS A 9 8.81 18.93 -8.85
CA LYS A 9 9.43 19.34 -7.57
C LYS A 9 8.60 18.94 -6.36
N ASN A 10 7.28 18.86 -6.51
CA ASN A 10 6.35 18.54 -5.42
C ASN A 10 5.06 17.89 -5.95
N ASN A 11 4.22 17.42 -5.03
CA ASN A 11 2.96 16.74 -5.32
C ASN A 11 1.95 17.64 -6.05
N THR A 12 1.91 18.93 -5.72
CA THR A 12 1.00 19.89 -6.35
C THR A 12 1.30 20.09 -7.82
N GLU A 13 2.58 20.24 -8.17
CA GLU A 13 3.02 20.36 -9.57
C GLU A 13 2.67 19.10 -10.37
N PHE A 14 2.94 17.92 -9.82
CA PHE A 14 2.52 16.64 -10.40
C PHE A 14 1.00 16.58 -10.62
N PHE A 15 0.21 16.96 -9.62
CA PHE A 15 -1.24 16.89 -9.67
C PHE A 15 -1.83 17.81 -10.75
N CYS A 16 -1.37 19.06 -10.82
CA CYS A 16 -1.81 20.03 -11.83
C CYS A 16 -1.47 19.58 -13.26
N ASP A 17 -0.26 19.04 -13.46
CA ASP A 17 0.23 18.69 -14.79
C ASP A 17 -0.41 17.40 -15.35
N ASN A 18 -0.95 16.53 -14.47
CA ASN A 18 -1.54 15.25 -14.84
C ASN A 18 -3.07 15.18 -14.69
N GLN A 19 -3.77 16.32 -14.63
CA GLN A 19 -5.23 16.35 -14.51
C GLN A 19 -5.94 15.62 -15.67
N ASN A 20 -5.42 15.81 -16.89
CA ASN A 20 -5.97 15.28 -18.14
C ASN A 20 -5.35 13.94 -18.57
N ALA A 21 -4.60 13.27 -17.68
CA ALA A 21 -4.08 11.94 -17.97
C ALA A 21 -5.21 10.94 -18.25
N CYS A 22 -4.95 9.93 -19.08
CA CYS A 22 -5.89 8.85 -19.34
C CYS A 22 -6.39 8.25 -18.02
N TRP A 23 -7.71 8.09 -17.88
CA TRP A 23 -8.36 7.70 -16.63
C TRP A 23 -7.77 6.40 -16.06
N LEU A 24 -7.48 5.41 -16.90
CA LEU A 24 -6.93 4.12 -16.49
C LEU A 24 -5.49 4.24 -15.98
N PHE A 25 -4.67 5.07 -16.62
CA PHE A 25 -3.31 5.33 -16.17
C PHE A 25 -3.31 6.14 -14.86
N LYS A 26 -4.21 7.12 -14.76
CA LYS A 26 -4.39 7.97 -13.59
C LYS A 26 -4.86 7.18 -12.35
N GLN A 27 -5.62 6.10 -12.53
CA GLN A 27 -6.00 5.19 -11.44
C GLN A 27 -4.79 4.49 -10.79
N GLY A 28 -3.66 4.37 -11.49
CA GLY A 28 -2.42 3.86 -10.92
C GLY A 28 -1.68 4.86 -10.04
N PHE A 29 -2.08 6.14 -10.02
CA PHE A 29 -1.35 7.16 -9.29
C PHE A 29 -1.48 6.97 -7.79
N ILE A 30 -0.34 7.00 -7.12
CA ILE A 30 -0.22 6.88 -5.67
C ILE A 30 0.10 8.21 -4.99
N ARG A 31 0.10 9.31 -5.73
CA ARG A 31 0.30 10.66 -5.21
C ARG A 31 -1.01 11.43 -5.28
N SER A 32 -1.37 12.06 -4.17
CA SER A 32 -2.39 13.11 -4.15
C SER A 32 -1.76 14.47 -4.48
N ASP A 33 -2.55 15.54 -4.37
CA ASP A 33 -2.10 16.93 -4.46
C ASP A 33 -1.11 17.35 -3.35
N THR A 34 -1.11 16.60 -2.25
CA THR A 34 -0.47 16.97 -0.98
C THR A 34 0.57 15.94 -0.53
N GLN A 35 0.35 14.65 -0.78
CA GLN A 35 1.19 13.60 -0.21
C GLN A 35 1.34 12.37 -1.13
N LEU A 36 2.39 11.61 -0.86
CA LEU A 36 2.50 10.22 -1.28
C LEU A 36 1.58 9.37 -0.39
N LEU A 37 0.72 8.55 -1.00
CA LEU A 37 -0.16 7.65 -0.26
C LEU A 37 0.68 6.63 0.53
N PRO A 38 0.30 6.32 1.78
CA PRO A 38 1.00 5.33 2.58
C PRO A 38 0.93 3.94 1.91
N TYR A 39 2.00 3.14 2.02
CA TYR A 39 2.04 1.80 1.42
C TYR A 39 0.97 0.85 1.98
N THR A 40 0.48 1.13 3.20
CA THR A 40 -0.55 0.33 3.87
C THR A 40 -1.82 0.24 3.02
N LEU A 41 -2.21 1.33 2.35
CA LEU A 41 -3.38 1.34 1.46
C LEU A 41 -3.26 0.41 0.24
N ASP A 42 -2.04 0.09 -0.19
CA ASP A 42 -1.82 -0.83 -1.32
C ASP A 42 -1.48 -2.24 -0.84
N TRP A 43 -0.78 -2.39 0.30
CA TRP A 43 -0.22 -3.66 0.76
C TRP A 43 -1.01 -4.36 1.86
N GLU A 44 -2.03 -3.74 2.42
CA GLU A 44 -2.97 -4.37 3.34
C GLU A 44 -4.26 -4.70 2.61
N ILE A 45 -4.80 -5.88 2.90
CA ILE A 45 -6.04 -6.35 2.29
C ILE A 45 -7.15 -6.06 3.29
N ASP A 46 -7.97 -5.06 3.02
CA ASP A 46 -9.23 -4.89 3.74
C ASP A 46 -10.31 -5.75 3.06
N ILE A 47 -10.73 -6.81 3.75
CA ILE A 47 -11.79 -7.70 3.29
C ILE A 47 -13.20 -7.19 3.62
N THR A 48 -13.31 -6.10 4.39
CA THR A 48 -14.60 -5.55 4.81
C THR A 48 -15.27 -4.73 3.71
N HIS A 49 -14.50 -4.20 2.77
CA HIS A 49 -14.98 -3.38 1.67
C HIS A 49 -14.92 -4.13 0.33
N THR A 50 -16.09 -4.40 -0.27
CA THR A 50 -16.19 -5.17 -1.52
C THR A 50 -15.50 -4.48 -2.70
N ASP A 51 -15.44 -3.15 -2.70
CA ASP A 51 -14.84 -2.40 -3.79
C ASP A 51 -13.31 -2.50 -3.82
N GLU A 52 -12.65 -2.65 -2.66
CA GLU A 52 -11.20 -2.90 -2.59
C GLU A 52 -10.85 -4.27 -3.17
N ILE A 53 -11.67 -5.28 -2.90
CA ILE A 53 -11.51 -6.63 -3.48
C ILE A 53 -11.63 -6.59 -5.00
N LYS A 54 -12.61 -5.82 -5.53
CA LYS A 54 -12.74 -5.66 -6.99
C LYS A 54 -11.50 -5.01 -7.59
N GLU A 55 -10.96 -3.98 -6.95
CA GLU A 55 -9.75 -3.32 -7.42
C GLU A 55 -8.54 -4.26 -7.43
N LEU A 56 -8.35 -5.06 -6.37
CA LEU A 56 -7.33 -6.09 -6.27
C LEU A 56 -7.43 -7.11 -7.42
N ILE A 57 -8.63 -7.55 -7.77
CA ILE A 57 -8.87 -8.48 -8.89
C ILE A 57 -8.57 -7.82 -10.24
N ILE A 58 -9.02 -6.59 -10.45
CA ILE A 58 -8.78 -5.84 -11.70
C ILE A 58 -7.28 -5.66 -11.94
N ARG A 59 -6.50 -5.37 -10.89
CA ARG A 59 -5.04 -5.25 -10.95
C ARG A 59 -4.33 -6.57 -11.30
N CYS A 60 -4.99 -7.72 -11.14
CA CYS A 60 -4.46 -9.02 -11.56
C CYS A 60 -4.59 -9.27 -13.07
N VAL A 61 -5.41 -8.49 -13.79
CA VAL A 61 -5.54 -8.60 -15.25
C VAL A 61 -4.25 -8.08 -15.90
N PRO A 62 -3.46 -8.87 -16.65
CA PRO A 62 -2.10 -8.50 -17.03
C PRO A 62 -1.96 -7.14 -17.72
N ILE A 63 -2.84 -6.84 -18.69
CA ILE A 63 -2.78 -5.57 -19.44
C ILE A 63 -3.18 -4.39 -18.54
N VAL A 64 -4.27 -4.53 -17.79
CA VAL A 64 -4.77 -3.47 -16.91
C VAL A 64 -3.80 -3.23 -15.75
N GLY A 65 -3.36 -4.30 -15.08
CA GLY A 65 -2.32 -4.28 -14.06
C GLY A 65 -1.03 -3.64 -14.56
N SER A 66 -0.61 -3.92 -15.80
CA SER A 66 0.57 -3.27 -16.38
C SER A 66 0.41 -1.76 -16.50
N ILE A 67 -0.73 -1.29 -17.00
CA ILE A 67 -1.03 0.15 -17.14
C ILE A 67 -1.07 0.84 -15.77
N LEU A 68 -1.72 0.21 -14.79
CA LEU A 68 -1.81 0.71 -13.42
C LEU A 68 -0.41 0.75 -12.75
N GLY A 69 0.39 -0.30 -12.92
CA GLY A 69 1.77 -0.36 -12.43
C GLY A 69 2.65 0.72 -13.06
N PHE A 70 2.50 0.99 -14.36
CA PHE A 70 3.18 2.10 -15.02
C PHE A 70 2.76 3.45 -14.43
N GLY A 71 1.46 3.66 -14.19
CA GLY A 71 0.94 4.86 -13.52
C GLY A 71 1.54 5.02 -12.13
N LYS A 72 1.65 3.93 -11.38
CA LYS A 72 2.27 3.89 -10.05
C LYS A 72 3.73 4.29 -10.09
N ILE A 73 4.55 3.63 -10.91
CA ILE A 73 5.99 3.94 -11.05
C ILE A 73 6.17 5.38 -11.53
N TYR A 74 5.39 5.81 -12.52
CA TYR A 74 5.45 7.17 -13.04
C TYR A 74 5.13 8.19 -11.94
N SER A 75 4.00 8.05 -11.25
CA SER A 75 3.62 8.98 -10.17
C SER A 75 4.64 8.97 -9.04
N LEU A 76 5.18 7.82 -8.66
CA LEU A 76 6.15 7.69 -7.60
C LEU A 76 7.46 8.43 -7.93
N TRP A 77 8.07 8.08 -9.07
CA TRP A 77 9.43 8.50 -9.41
C TRP A 77 9.49 9.81 -10.20
N SER A 78 8.37 10.29 -10.75
CA SER A 78 8.34 11.60 -11.42
C SER A 78 8.41 12.78 -10.45
N THR A 79 8.10 12.59 -9.17
CA THR A 79 8.13 13.65 -8.17
C THR A 79 9.23 13.42 -7.15
N ARG A 80 9.90 14.49 -6.73
CA ARG A 80 10.95 14.45 -5.71
C ARG A 80 10.54 15.22 -4.46
N ASP A 81 9.76 14.59 -3.58
CA ASP A 81 9.39 15.20 -2.31
C ASP A 81 10.28 14.66 -1.17
N PRO A 82 11.03 15.51 -0.45
CA PRO A 82 11.89 15.08 0.65
C PRO A 82 11.10 14.59 1.88
N THR A 83 9.80 14.86 1.97
CA THR A 83 8.94 14.40 3.06
C THR A 83 8.45 12.96 2.89
N ASP A 84 8.68 12.36 1.72
CA ASP A 84 8.26 11.00 1.42
C ASP A 84 8.98 9.98 2.30
N ARG A 85 8.23 9.06 2.91
CA ARG A 85 8.81 8.02 3.75
C ARG A 85 9.47 6.94 2.87
N TYR A 86 10.70 6.56 3.20
CA TYR A 86 11.44 5.52 2.47
C TYR A 86 10.69 4.18 2.36
N LYS A 87 9.93 3.80 3.40
CA LYS A 87 9.11 2.58 3.38
C LYS A 87 8.03 2.66 2.29
N ASP A 88 7.36 3.82 2.15
CA ASP A 88 6.32 4.00 1.13
C ASP A 88 6.91 3.85 -0.28
N ILE A 89 8.04 4.53 -0.53
CA ILE A 89 8.75 4.46 -1.81
C ILE A 89 9.13 3.02 -2.15
N LEU A 90 9.68 2.27 -1.20
CA LEU A 90 10.11 0.89 -1.40
C LEU A 90 8.95 -0.03 -1.78
N PHE A 91 7.88 -0.04 -0.97
CA PHE A 91 6.74 -0.93 -1.19
C PHE A 91 5.96 -0.58 -2.45
N HIS A 92 5.79 0.71 -2.74
CA HIS A 92 5.14 1.14 -3.98
C HIS A 92 5.99 0.86 -5.22
N THR A 93 7.31 0.98 -5.13
CA THR A 93 8.21 0.58 -6.22
C THR A 93 8.10 -0.93 -6.47
N LEU A 94 8.14 -1.74 -5.42
CA LEU A 94 8.05 -3.19 -5.54
C LEU A 94 6.72 -3.61 -6.18
N SER A 95 5.59 -3.09 -5.68
CA SER A 95 4.28 -3.38 -6.25
C SER A 95 4.15 -2.87 -7.68
N GLY A 96 4.62 -1.64 -7.96
CA GLY A 96 4.58 -1.06 -9.30
C GLY A 96 5.35 -1.89 -10.31
N VAL A 97 6.56 -2.36 -9.97
CA VAL A 97 7.36 -3.21 -10.87
C VAL A 97 6.66 -4.55 -11.14
N LEU A 98 6.13 -5.20 -10.11
CA LEU A 98 5.40 -6.45 -10.29
C LEU A 98 4.15 -6.26 -11.17
N GLU A 99 3.35 -5.23 -10.91
CA GLU A 99 2.16 -4.90 -11.69
C GLU A 99 2.52 -4.56 -13.15
N THR A 100 3.57 -3.75 -13.38
CA THR A 100 4.09 -3.39 -14.72
C THR A 100 4.55 -4.60 -15.52
N LEU A 101 5.11 -5.62 -14.86
CA LEU A 101 5.53 -6.87 -15.50
C LEU A 101 4.33 -7.81 -15.78
N GLY A 102 3.10 -7.40 -15.49
CA GLY A 102 1.91 -8.26 -15.58
C GLY A 102 1.85 -9.32 -14.47
N LEU A 103 2.70 -9.23 -13.45
CA LEU A 103 2.79 -10.15 -12.32
C LEU A 103 1.85 -9.75 -11.18
N GLY A 104 0.67 -9.20 -11.49
CA GLY A 104 -0.32 -8.78 -10.50
C GLY A 104 -0.72 -9.91 -9.55
N ILE A 105 -0.76 -11.16 -10.04
CA ILE A 105 -1.01 -12.34 -9.20
C ILE A 105 0.11 -12.58 -8.16
N VAL A 106 1.36 -12.29 -8.50
CA VAL A 106 2.49 -12.41 -7.58
C VAL A 106 2.41 -11.30 -6.53
N ALA A 107 2.09 -10.07 -6.96
CA ALA A 107 1.86 -8.96 -6.04
C ALA A 107 0.72 -9.27 -5.05
N LEU A 108 -0.41 -9.81 -5.53
CA LEU A 108 -1.52 -10.26 -4.68
C LEU A 108 -1.07 -11.36 -3.69
N SER A 109 -0.30 -12.34 -4.17
CA SER A 109 0.21 -13.43 -3.33
C SER A 109 1.08 -12.90 -2.18
N LEU A 110 1.96 -11.92 -2.47
CA LEU A 110 2.78 -11.26 -1.45
C LEU A 110 1.94 -10.48 -0.43
N LYS A 111 0.89 -9.78 -0.90
CA LYS A 111 -0.06 -9.07 -0.03
C LYS A 111 -0.76 -10.04 0.92
N ILE A 112 -1.24 -11.19 0.41
CA ILE A 112 -1.87 -12.24 1.23
C ILE A 112 -0.89 -12.76 2.29
N ILE A 113 0.35 -13.11 1.89
CA ILE A 113 1.37 -13.61 2.83
C ILE A 113 1.65 -12.59 3.94
N LYS A 114 1.85 -11.31 3.60
CA LYS A 114 2.07 -10.25 4.59
C LYS A 114 0.90 -10.16 5.57
N THR A 115 -0.32 -10.13 5.05
CA THR A 115 -1.54 -10.05 5.87
C THR A 115 -1.69 -11.26 6.78
N THR A 116 -1.45 -12.47 6.29
CA THR A 116 -1.49 -13.70 7.10
C THR A 116 -0.45 -13.67 8.22
N ILE A 117 0.78 -13.24 7.94
CA ILE A 117 1.83 -13.13 8.96
C ILE A 117 1.42 -12.12 10.04
N PHE A 118 0.85 -10.99 9.67
CA PHE A 118 0.38 -9.97 10.61
C PHE A 118 -0.67 -10.55 11.58
N TYR A 119 -1.74 -11.17 11.06
CA TYR A 119 -2.77 -11.76 11.90
C TYR A 119 -2.25 -12.92 12.76
N PHE A 120 -1.27 -13.67 12.27
CA PHE A 120 -0.64 -14.73 13.05
C PHE A 120 0.10 -14.17 14.29
N PHE A 121 0.81 -13.04 14.14
CA PHE A 121 1.47 -12.39 15.27
C PHE A 121 0.48 -11.78 16.26
N GLU A 122 -0.57 -11.11 15.79
CA GLU A 122 -1.66 -10.58 16.64
C GLU A 122 -2.32 -11.70 17.46
N PHE A 123 -2.57 -12.85 16.82
CA PHE A 123 -3.11 -14.02 17.51
C PHE A 123 -2.14 -14.55 18.58
N LEU A 124 -0.85 -14.61 18.28
CA LEU A 124 0.17 -15.06 19.23
C LEU A 124 0.28 -14.11 20.44
N GLU A 125 0.22 -12.79 20.21
CA GLU A 125 0.22 -11.79 21.28
C GLU A 125 -1.02 -11.93 22.18
N CYS A 126 -2.21 -12.06 21.58
CA CYS A 126 -3.45 -12.35 22.30
C CYS A 126 -3.34 -13.63 23.14
N LEU A 127 -2.78 -14.70 22.57
CA LEU A 127 -2.59 -15.98 23.25
C LEU A 127 -1.62 -15.85 24.43
N MET A 128 -0.50 -15.15 24.23
CA MET A 128 0.46 -14.88 25.30
C MET A 128 -0.18 -14.09 26.44
N TYR A 129 -0.98 -13.06 26.12
CA TYR A 129 -1.71 -12.28 27.11
C TYR A 129 -2.72 -13.15 27.89
N ALA A 130 -3.50 -13.99 27.21
CA ALA A 130 -4.44 -14.89 27.85
C ALA A 130 -3.76 -15.90 28.79
N ILE A 131 -2.58 -16.40 28.43
CA ILE A 131 -1.79 -17.28 29.30
C ILE A 131 -1.28 -16.50 30.53
N ILE A 132 -0.76 -15.28 30.34
CA ILE A 132 -0.25 -14.45 31.44
C ILE A 132 -1.37 -14.10 32.42
N SER A 133 -2.57 -13.76 31.95
CA SER A 133 -3.70 -13.42 32.83
C SER A 133 -4.21 -14.60 33.64
N ILE A 134 -4.10 -15.84 33.12
CA ILE A 134 -4.40 -17.06 33.88
C ILE A 134 -3.33 -17.33 34.95
N ILE A 135 -2.05 -17.10 34.64
CA ILE A 135 -0.92 -17.42 35.53
C ILE A 135 -0.72 -16.33 36.62
N LEU A 136 -0.90 -15.05 36.28
CA LEU A 136 -0.81 -13.91 37.19
C LEU A 136 -2.11 -13.07 37.15
N PRO A 137 -3.15 -13.48 37.89
CA PRO A 137 -4.43 -12.76 37.91
C PRO A 137 -4.35 -11.34 38.51
N ASP A 138 -3.35 -11.03 39.34
CA ASP A 138 -3.21 -9.73 40.04
C ASP A 138 -2.21 -8.75 39.39
N SER A 139 -1.83 -8.95 38.12
CA SER A 139 -0.92 -8.02 37.42
C SER A 139 -1.66 -6.73 36.98
N PRO A 140 -1.14 -5.52 37.26
CA PRO A 140 -1.77 -4.24 36.90
C PRO A 140 -1.81 -3.96 35.39
N ALA A 141 -1.34 -4.89 34.55
CA ALA A 141 -1.46 -4.80 33.10
C ALA A 141 -2.91 -4.85 32.59
N ALA A 142 -3.85 -5.36 33.41
CA ALA A 142 -5.27 -5.48 33.07
C ALA A 142 -6.00 -4.14 32.87
N GLU A 143 -5.50 -3.04 33.44
CA GLU A 143 -6.21 -1.75 33.41
C GLU A 143 -5.96 -0.91 32.14
N ARG A 144 -4.94 -1.23 31.32
CA ARG A 144 -4.60 -0.38 30.16
C ARG A 144 -5.51 -0.51 28.95
N PHE A 145 -6.32 -1.57 28.85
CA PHE A 145 -7.10 -1.87 27.64
C PHE A 145 -8.62 -1.91 27.85
N VAL A 146 -9.13 -1.56 29.03
CA VAL A 146 -10.58 -1.36 29.26
C VAL A 146 -11.11 -0.07 28.60
N LEU A 147 -10.23 0.74 28.00
CA LEU A 147 -10.53 2.04 27.39
C LEU A 147 -10.47 2.05 25.85
N ILE A 148 -10.43 0.89 25.18
CA ILE A 148 -10.64 0.78 23.72
C ILE A 148 -12.06 0.27 23.46
#